data_AF-A0A2N3GHJ2-F1
#
_entry.id   AF-A0A2N3GHJ2-F1
#
_cell.length_a   1.000
_cell.length_b   1.000
_cell.length_c   1.000
_cell.angle_alpha   90.00
_cell.angle_beta   90.00
_cell.angle_gamma   90.00
#
_symmetry.space_group_name_H-M   'P 1'
#
loop_
_entity.id
_entity.type
_entity.pdbx_description
1 polymer ?
#
loop_
_entity_poly.entity_id
_entity_poly.type
_entity_poly.pdbx_seq_one_letter_code
_entity_poly.pdbx_strand_id
1 'polypeptide(L)'
;MAGNRKSWVIAAALIAAGAVADGAAVLLSWQPCLGSMFSGSIFNGYRYDVPFSPECGVAMNAVPSFPLLTFGEGWTLIGTLGTIAALLLAASWLVVVGALPVRWGFKVAAALPSVLAIAAVAAVAAPPYQVGPELSVAGVLGALVEVSAVFALMALYGAGVRGVVFGRAVIVLLAATAVGFAHQVVEYFAMIALSDANWDTPPGTGLLTVAFAILAAVVTVILASRPAPRAAVAVS
;
A
#
# COMPACT_ATOMS: atom_id res chain seq x y z
N MET A 1 -21.77 -18.41 -1.33
CA MET A 1 -21.84 -16.97 -1.68
C MET A 1 -20.65 -16.62 -2.56
N ALA A 2 -20.83 -16.66 -3.89
CA ALA A 2 -19.76 -16.32 -4.82
C ALA A 2 -19.83 -14.80 -5.08
N GLY A 3 -18.93 -14.03 -4.47
CA GLY A 3 -18.71 -12.65 -4.91
C GLY A 3 -18.34 -12.64 -6.39
N ASN A 4 -18.81 -11.64 -7.14
CA ASN A 4 -18.61 -11.55 -8.59
C ASN A 4 -17.12 -11.70 -8.95
N ARG A 5 -16.75 -12.81 -9.60
CA ARG A 5 -15.36 -13.13 -10.00
C ARG A 5 -14.70 -11.97 -10.73
N LYS A 6 -15.47 -11.23 -11.54
CA LYS A 6 -14.99 -10.06 -12.29
C LYS A 6 -14.44 -8.98 -11.36
N SER A 7 -15.12 -8.67 -10.26
CA SER A 7 -14.71 -7.63 -9.31
C SER A 7 -13.36 -7.96 -8.66
N TRP A 8 -13.11 -9.22 -8.33
CA TRP A 8 -11.82 -9.65 -7.77
C TRP A 8 -10.68 -9.55 -8.78
N VAL A 9 -10.95 -9.87 -10.05
CA VAL A 9 -9.95 -9.71 -11.12
C VAL A 9 -9.67 -8.23 -11.40
N ILE A 10 -10.71 -7.39 -11.40
CA ILE A 10 -10.55 -5.92 -11.54
C ILE A 10 -9.74 -5.37 -10.37
N ALA A 11 -10.05 -5.75 -9.13
CA ALA A 11 -9.29 -5.32 -7.96
C ALA A 11 -7.81 -5.74 -8.07
N ALA A 12 -7.53 -6.98 -8.49
CA ALA A 12 -6.16 -7.43 -8.69
C ALA A 12 -5.42 -6.66 -9.81
N ALA A 13 -6.10 -6.33 -10.90
CA ALA A 13 -5.54 -5.50 -11.97
C ALA A 13 -5.21 -4.08 -11.48
N LEU A 14 -6.09 -3.49 -10.66
CA LEU A 14 -5.85 -2.20 -10.02
C LEU A 14 -4.65 -2.26 -9.06
N ILE A 15 -4.53 -3.32 -8.25
CA ILE A 15 -3.37 -3.51 -7.38
C ILE A 15 -2.09 -3.64 -8.21
N ALA A 16 -2.10 -4.45 -9.27
CA ALA A 16 -0.94 -4.63 -10.13
C ALA A 16 -0.51 -3.32 -10.81
N ALA A 17 -1.47 -2.57 -11.35
CA ALA A 17 -1.20 -1.26 -11.94
C ALA A 17 -0.68 -0.26 -10.91
N GLY A 18 -1.24 -0.27 -9.70
CA GLY A 18 -0.76 0.54 -8.58
C GLY A 18 0.67 0.19 -8.19
N ALA A 19 0.99 -1.10 -8.08
CA ALA A 19 2.33 -1.58 -7.76
C ALA A 19 3.36 -1.22 -8.85
N VAL A 20 2.97 -1.24 -10.12
CA VAL A 20 3.84 -0.78 -11.22
C VAL A 20 4.12 0.71 -11.13
N ALA A 21 3.09 1.52 -10.86
CA ALA A 21 3.26 2.96 -10.70
C ALA A 21 4.13 3.30 -9.47
N ASP A 22 3.88 2.63 -8.35
CA ASP A 22 4.66 2.76 -7.12
C ASP A 22 6.12 2.32 -7.34
N GLY A 23 6.33 1.16 -7.94
CA GLY A 23 7.66 0.66 -8.29
C GLY A 23 8.43 1.61 -9.20
N ALA A 24 7.77 2.21 -10.19
CA ALA A 24 8.39 3.23 -11.02
C ALA A 24 8.76 4.48 -10.22
N ALA A 25 7.88 4.96 -9.33
CA ALA A 25 8.16 6.10 -8.47
C ALA A 25 9.34 5.82 -7.51
N VAL A 26 9.34 4.67 -6.84
CA VAL A 26 10.41 4.23 -5.93
C VAL A 26 11.75 4.10 -6.67
N LEU A 27 11.77 3.46 -7.84
CA LEU A 27 13.01 3.33 -8.63
C LEU A 27 13.55 4.68 -9.10
N LEU A 28 12.68 5.63 -9.44
CA LEU A 28 13.08 6.99 -9.79
C LEU A 28 13.64 7.74 -8.57
N SER A 29 13.02 7.61 -7.39
CA SER A 29 13.51 8.20 -6.14
C SER A 29 14.90 7.69 -5.76
N TRP A 30 15.16 6.40 -6.00
CA TRP A 30 16.44 5.74 -5.68
C TRP A 30 17.44 5.71 -6.84
N GLN A 31 17.14 6.35 -7.98
CA GLN A 31 18.05 6.40 -9.12
C GLN A 31 19.48 6.86 -8.75
N PRO A 32 19.67 7.89 -7.89
CA PRO A 32 21.01 8.32 -7.48
C PRO A 32 21.81 7.25 -6.71
N CYS A 33 21.12 6.29 -6.11
CA CYS A 33 21.71 5.25 -5.26
C CYS A 33 21.97 3.93 -6.00
N LEU A 34 21.63 3.78 -7.28
CA LEU A 34 21.67 2.48 -7.98
C LEU A 34 23.02 1.76 -7.89
N GLY A 35 24.14 2.48 -7.90
CA GLY A 35 25.49 1.90 -7.80
C GLY A 35 25.90 1.47 -6.39
N SER A 36 25.23 1.98 -5.36
CA SER A 36 25.58 1.77 -3.94
C SER A 36 24.40 1.26 -3.12
N MET A 37 23.30 0.85 -3.77
CA MET A 37 22.02 0.53 -3.12
C MET A 37 22.14 -0.60 -2.10
N PHE A 38 23.07 -1.53 -2.32
CA PHE A 38 23.32 -2.67 -1.44
C PHE A 38 24.51 -2.44 -0.49
N SER A 39 25.21 -1.30 -0.58
CA SER A 39 26.29 -0.96 0.35
C SER A 39 25.74 -0.88 1.78
N GLY A 40 26.38 -1.59 2.72
CA GLY A 40 25.91 -1.66 4.10
C GLY A 40 24.68 -2.57 4.32
N SER A 41 24.17 -3.25 3.29
CA SER A 41 23.04 -4.17 3.40
C SER A 41 23.47 -5.62 3.70
N ILE A 42 22.55 -6.42 4.23
CA ILE A 42 22.73 -7.86 4.43
C ILE A 42 23.07 -8.59 3.12
N PHE A 43 22.58 -8.11 1.98
CA PHE A 43 22.86 -8.70 0.67
C PHE A 43 24.30 -8.53 0.21
N ASN A 44 25.01 -7.55 0.77
CA ASN A 44 26.45 -7.37 0.60
C ASN A 44 27.24 -7.71 1.88
N GLY A 45 26.65 -8.47 2.80
CA GLY A 45 27.28 -8.84 4.07
C GLY A 45 27.71 -7.64 4.92
N TYR A 46 26.92 -6.56 4.89
CA TYR A 46 27.16 -5.29 5.60
C TYR A 46 28.44 -4.54 5.18
N ARG A 47 28.98 -4.85 3.99
CA ARG A 47 30.17 -4.17 3.45
C ARG A 47 29.81 -2.89 2.71
N TYR A 48 30.68 -1.89 2.85
CA TYR A 48 30.61 -0.60 2.17
C TYR A 48 31.62 -0.54 1.02
N ASP A 49 31.50 -1.46 0.06
CA ASP A 49 32.45 -1.60 -1.04
C ASP A 49 32.37 -0.42 -2.03
N VAL A 50 31.19 0.21 -2.15
CA VAL A 50 30.97 1.40 -2.98
C VAL A 50 30.49 2.54 -2.08
N PRO A 51 31.18 3.70 -2.06
CA PRO A 51 30.75 4.85 -1.28
C PRO A 51 29.47 5.46 -1.87
N PHE A 52 28.61 6.01 -1.01
CA PHE A 52 27.43 6.75 -1.44
C PHE A 52 27.83 8.08 -2.09
N SER A 53 27.21 8.40 -3.22
CA SER A 53 27.36 9.72 -3.83
C SER A 53 26.64 10.79 -2.97
N PRO A 54 27.04 12.07 -3.07
CA PRO A 54 26.32 13.15 -2.39
C PRO A 54 24.83 13.18 -2.70
N GLU A 55 24.45 12.89 -3.96
CA GLU A 55 23.06 12.86 -4.41
C GLU A 55 22.29 11.69 -3.79
N CYS A 56 22.94 10.53 -3.63
CA CYS A 56 22.34 9.42 -2.89
C CYS A 56 22.14 9.78 -1.41
N GLY A 57 23.11 10.47 -0.78
CA GLY A 57 22.94 10.98 0.58
C GLY A 57 21.73 11.92 0.73
N VAL A 58 21.48 12.78 -0.26
CA VAL A 58 20.27 13.63 -0.29
C VAL A 58 19.00 12.78 -0.39
N ALA A 59 18.99 11.75 -1.24
CA ALA A 59 17.85 10.84 -1.36
C ALA A 59 17.57 10.09 -0.05
N MET A 60 18.61 9.60 0.63
CA MET A 60 18.48 8.92 1.92
C MET A 60 17.86 9.83 3.01
N ASN A 61 18.11 11.14 2.96
CA ASN A 61 17.55 12.09 3.93
C ASN A 61 16.11 12.53 3.63
N ALA A 62 15.61 12.33 2.41
CA ALA A 62 14.40 13.02 1.94
C ALA A 62 13.35 12.09 1.32
N VAL A 63 13.71 10.89 0.87
CA VAL A 63 12.77 10.00 0.18
C VAL A 63 11.80 9.39 1.18
N PRO A 64 10.48 9.64 1.06
CA PRO A 64 9.50 9.01 1.94
C PRO A 64 9.33 7.53 1.58
N SER A 65 8.80 6.74 2.53
CA SER A 65 8.52 5.31 2.31
C SER A 65 7.49 5.05 1.20
N PHE A 66 6.53 5.96 1.02
CA PHE A 66 5.59 5.94 -0.10
C PHE A 66 5.69 7.28 -0.86
N PRO A 67 6.07 7.30 -2.15
CA PRO A 67 6.46 8.51 -2.90
C PRO A 67 5.26 9.34 -3.35
N LEU A 68 4.48 9.86 -2.42
CA LEU A 68 3.36 10.76 -2.69
C LEU A 68 3.84 12.14 -3.20
N LEU A 69 2.90 12.90 -3.76
CA LEU A 69 3.12 14.30 -4.10
C LEU A 69 3.34 15.14 -2.83
N THR A 70 4.29 16.06 -2.90
CA THR A 70 4.59 17.02 -1.82
C THR A 70 4.10 18.41 -2.21
N PHE A 71 3.35 19.06 -1.31
CA PHE A 71 2.93 20.44 -1.52
C PHE A 71 4.14 21.37 -1.73
N GLY A 72 4.06 22.24 -2.72
CA GLY A 72 5.11 23.22 -3.04
C GLY A 72 6.18 22.73 -4.02
N GLU A 73 6.29 21.43 -4.25
CA GLU A 73 7.23 20.86 -5.24
C GLU A 73 6.65 20.76 -6.66
N GLY A 74 5.34 21.02 -6.81
CA GLY A 74 4.61 20.87 -8.07
C GLY A 74 4.35 19.40 -8.44
N TRP A 75 3.82 19.19 -9.65
CA TRP A 75 3.53 17.85 -10.17
C TRP A 75 4.80 17.21 -10.74
N THR A 76 5.61 16.63 -9.87
CA THR A 76 6.77 15.83 -10.27
C THR A 76 6.32 14.46 -10.81
N LEU A 77 7.12 13.83 -11.67
CA LEU A 77 6.81 12.49 -12.18
C LEU A 77 6.70 11.46 -11.03
N ILE A 78 7.63 11.52 -10.06
CA ILE A 78 7.65 10.66 -8.87
C ILE A 78 6.34 10.81 -8.08
N GLY A 79 6.00 12.04 -7.68
CA GLY A 79 4.81 12.32 -6.88
C GLY A 79 3.51 11.99 -7.63
N THR A 80 3.48 12.19 -8.95
CA THR A 80 2.33 11.81 -9.79
C THR A 80 2.14 10.31 -9.83
N LEU A 81 3.21 9.55 -10.04
CA LEU A 81 3.18 8.09 -10.08
C LEU A 81 2.76 7.50 -8.72
N GLY A 82 3.31 7.99 -7.61
CA GLY A 82 2.89 7.56 -6.28
C GLY A 82 1.44 7.93 -5.95
N THR A 83 0.98 9.12 -6.36
CA THR A 83 -0.43 9.51 -6.22
C THR A 83 -1.35 8.58 -7.02
N ILE A 84 -1.00 8.27 -8.27
CA ILE A 84 -1.73 7.30 -9.10
C ILE A 84 -1.75 5.92 -8.42
N ALA A 85 -0.60 5.48 -7.89
CA ALA A 85 -0.51 4.20 -7.18
C ALA A 85 -1.46 4.15 -5.99
N ALA A 86 -1.41 5.14 -5.10
CA ALA A 86 -2.28 5.21 -3.93
C ALA A 86 -3.77 5.21 -4.30
N LEU A 87 -4.16 5.95 -5.33
CA LEU A 87 -5.55 5.97 -5.82
C LEU A 87 -5.99 4.63 -6.41
N LEU A 88 -5.13 3.96 -7.19
CA LEU A 88 -5.42 2.63 -7.74
C LEU A 88 -5.55 1.58 -6.64
N LEU A 89 -4.67 1.60 -5.64
CA LEU A 89 -4.72 0.72 -4.48
C LEU A 89 -6.01 0.97 -3.69
N ALA A 90 -6.36 2.23 -3.39
CA ALA A 90 -7.62 2.56 -2.72
C ALA A 90 -8.86 2.12 -3.53
N ALA A 91 -8.85 2.35 -4.85
CA ALA A 91 -9.94 1.94 -5.74
C ALA A 91 -10.14 0.43 -5.76
N SER A 92 -9.06 -0.36 -5.65
CA SER A 92 -9.14 -1.83 -5.63
C SER A 92 -10.04 -2.36 -4.50
N TRP A 93 -9.98 -1.74 -3.32
CA TRP A 93 -10.81 -2.12 -2.19
C TRP A 93 -12.26 -1.68 -2.36
N LEU A 94 -12.51 -0.47 -2.89
CA LEU A 94 -13.87 -0.01 -3.18
C LEU A 94 -14.59 -0.95 -4.18
N VAL A 95 -13.88 -1.49 -5.17
CA VAL A 95 -14.41 -2.50 -6.10
C VAL A 95 -14.83 -3.77 -5.35
N VAL A 96 -14.02 -4.24 -4.39
CA VAL A 96 -14.35 -5.43 -3.57
C VAL A 96 -15.55 -5.16 -2.67
N VAL A 97 -15.54 -4.07 -1.90
CA VAL A 97 -16.63 -3.69 -0.98
C VAL A 97 -17.95 -3.54 -1.74
N GLY A 98 -17.93 -2.91 -2.91
CA GLY A 98 -19.10 -2.76 -3.78
C GLY A 98 -19.70 -4.12 -4.18
N ALA A 99 -18.86 -5.12 -4.45
CA ALA A 99 -19.25 -6.44 -4.90
C ALA A 99 -19.71 -7.40 -3.78
N LEU A 100 -19.46 -7.08 -2.51
CA LEU A 100 -19.86 -7.93 -1.39
C LEU A 100 -21.38 -7.85 -1.16
N PRO A 101 -22.05 -9.00 -0.90
CA PRO A 101 -23.49 -9.05 -0.66
C PRO A 101 -23.84 -8.73 0.79
N VAL A 102 -23.40 -7.56 1.28
CA VAL A 102 -23.66 -7.08 2.65
C VAL A 102 -24.56 -5.85 2.65
N ARG A 103 -25.24 -5.58 3.77
CA ARG A 103 -26.13 -4.41 3.90
C ARG A 103 -25.31 -3.12 3.74
N TRP A 104 -25.96 -2.08 3.22
CA TRP A 104 -25.35 -0.77 2.94
C TRP A 104 -24.52 -0.21 4.11
N GLY A 105 -25.04 -0.25 5.35
CA GLY A 105 -24.32 0.29 6.51
C GLY A 105 -22.95 -0.37 6.74
N PHE A 106 -22.84 -1.68 6.50
CA PHE A 106 -21.55 -2.38 6.57
C PHE A 106 -20.65 -2.02 5.39
N LYS A 107 -21.20 -1.70 4.20
CA LYS A 107 -20.41 -1.22 3.06
C LYS A 107 -19.79 0.14 3.33
N VAL A 108 -20.53 1.05 3.97
CA VAL A 108 -19.99 2.37 4.35
C VAL A 108 -18.83 2.22 5.31
N ALA A 109 -19.03 1.45 6.39
CA ALA A 109 -17.98 1.20 7.36
C ALA A 109 -16.77 0.51 6.70
N ALA A 110 -17.01 -0.47 5.82
CA ALA A 110 -15.94 -1.16 5.10
C ALA A 110 -15.21 -0.25 4.10
N ALA A 111 -15.86 0.74 3.49
CA ALA A 111 -15.25 1.64 2.51
C ALA A 111 -14.36 2.73 3.14
N LEU A 112 -14.46 2.94 4.46
CA LEU A 112 -13.79 4.01 5.18
C LEU A 112 -12.26 4.07 4.96
N PRO A 113 -11.49 2.96 4.94
CA PRO A 113 -10.04 3.01 4.71
C PRO A 113 -9.68 3.65 3.38
N SER A 114 -10.37 3.29 2.30
CA SER A 114 -10.09 3.85 0.97
C SER A 114 -10.54 5.30 0.85
N VAL A 115 -11.66 5.66 1.48
CA VAL A 115 -12.10 7.07 1.51
C VAL A 115 -11.07 7.93 2.22
N LEU A 116 -10.53 7.45 3.36
CA LEU A 116 -9.48 8.14 4.10
C LEU A 116 -8.15 8.16 3.33
N ALA A 117 -7.80 7.09 2.62
CA ALA A 117 -6.60 7.05 1.77
C ALA A 117 -6.70 8.07 0.64
N ILE A 118 -7.85 8.17 -0.03
CA ILE A 118 -8.10 9.18 -1.07
C ILE A 118 -8.04 10.59 -0.46
N ALA A 119 -8.61 10.78 0.74
CA ALA A 119 -8.52 12.05 1.45
C ALA A 119 -7.08 12.40 1.83
N ALA A 120 -6.26 11.43 2.23
CA ALA A 120 -4.84 11.64 2.52
C ALA A 120 -4.07 12.09 1.28
N VAL A 121 -4.32 11.44 0.13
CA VAL A 121 -3.75 11.84 -1.17
C VAL A 121 -4.18 13.26 -1.56
N ALA A 122 -5.44 13.62 -1.32
CA ALA A 122 -5.91 14.99 -1.56
C ALA A 122 -5.26 16.00 -0.58
N ALA A 123 -5.05 15.62 0.67
CA ALA A 123 -4.46 16.48 1.69
C ALA A 123 -2.99 16.80 1.43
N VAL A 124 -2.21 15.87 0.87
CA VAL A 124 -0.80 16.14 0.52
C VAL A 124 -0.65 17.07 -0.71
N ALA A 125 -1.69 17.15 -1.54
CA ALA A 125 -1.74 18.07 -2.69
C ALA A 125 -2.22 19.49 -2.30
N ALA A 126 -2.74 19.68 -1.09
CA ALA A 126 -3.23 20.95 -0.57
C ALA A 126 -2.18 21.65 0.30
N PRO A 127 -2.31 22.98 0.54
CA PRO A 127 -1.45 23.67 1.51
C PRO A 127 -1.44 22.94 2.85
N PRO A 128 -0.25 22.69 3.44
CA PRO A 128 -0.14 21.85 4.62
C PRO A 128 -0.87 22.52 5.79
N TYR A 129 -1.93 21.86 6.24
CA TYR A 129 -2.60 22.21 7.48
C TYR A 129 -2.02 21.36 8.61
N GLN A 130 -1.50 22.02 9.63
CA GLN A 130 -0.95 21.39 10.82
C GLN A 130 -2.06 21.22 11.86
N VAL A 131 -2.20 20.02 12.40
CA VAL A 131 -3.09 19.71 13.53
C VAL A 131 -2.35 19.93 14.86
N GLY A 132 -1.01 19.87 14.84
CA GLY A 132 -0.14 20.17 15.97
C GLY A 132 1.29 20.50 15.50
N PRO A 133 2.26 20.68 16.43
CA PRO A 133 3.62 21.11 16.10
C PRO A 133 4.36 20.17 15.12
N GLU A 134 4.03 18.88 15.16
CA GLU A 134 4.69 17.83 14.37
C GLU A 134 3.71 16.99 13.54
N LEU A 135 2.41 17.31 13.60
CA LEU A 135 1.35 16.44 13.08
C LEU A 135 0.57 17.13 11.96
N SER A 136 0.80 16.70 10.74
CA SER A 136 0.06 17.16 9.56
C SER A 136 -1.28 16.44 9.43
N VAL A 137 -2.26 17.08 8.76
CA VAL A 137 -3.54 16.43 8.40
C VAL A 137 -3.32 15.15 7.60
N ALA A 138 -2.35 15.14 6.67
CA ALA A 138 -2.00 13.94 5.91
C ALA A 138 -1.52 12.80 6.80
N GLY A 139 -0.68 13.10 7.81
CA GLY A 139 -0.23 12.12 8.80
C GLY A 139 -1.39 11.55 9.63
N VAL A 140 -2.30 12.42 10.09
CA VAL A 140 -3.51 11.97 10.82
C VAL A 140 -4.37 11.06 9.95
N LEU A 141 -4.63 11.44 8.70
CA LEU A 141 -5.41 10.63 7.77
C LEU A 141 -4.71 9.29 7.50
N GLY A 142 -3.38 9.28 7.33
CA GLY A 142 -2.59 8.05 7.19
C GLY A 142 -2.70 7.10 8.38
N ALA A 143 -2.78 7.63 9.61
CA ALA A 143 -3.05 6.80 10.80
C ALA A 143 -4.50 6.30 10.84
N LEU A 144 -5.46 7.14 10.46
CA LEU A 144 -6.88 6.76 10.42
C LEU A 144 -7.19 5.70 9.35
N VAL A 145 -6.44 5.66 8.24
CA VAL A 145 -6.52 4.58 7.23
C VAL A 145 -6.33 3.21 7.91
N GLU A 146 -5.31 3.07 8.76
CA GLU A 146 -5.00 1.80 9.43
C GLU A 146 -6.04 1.43 10.49
N VAL A 147 -6.42 2.41 11.32
CA VAL A 147 -7.45 2.21 12.36
C VAL A 147 -8.78 1.81 11.70
N SER A 148 -9.17 2.50 10.64
CA SER A 148 -10.38 2.19 9.90
C SER A 148 -10.31 0.83 9.18
N ALA A 149 -9.13 0.34 8.81
CA ALA A 149 -8.97 -0.99 8.21
C ALA A 149 -9.41 -2.10 9.19
N VAL A 150 -9.05 -1.96 10.47
CA VAL A 150 -9.51 -2.87 11.53
C VAL A 150 -11.04 -2.81 11.65
N PHE A 151 -11.63 -1.61 11.69
CA PHE A 151 -13.09 -1.44 11.71
C PHE A 151 -13.77 -2.01 10.46
N ALA A 152 -13.17 -1.86 9.28
CA ALA A 152 -13.68 -2.42 8.04
C ALA A 152 -13.74 -3.96 8.11
N LEU A 153 -12.68 -4.60 8.60
CA LEU A 153 -12.66 -6.05 8.80
C LEU A 153 -13.68 -6.49 9.84
N MET A 154 -13.81 -5.78 10.96
CA MET A 154 -14.84 -6.07 11.97
C MET A 154 -16.25 -5.90 11.41
N ALA A 155 -16.50 -4.89 10.59
CA ALA A 155 -17.79 -4.66 9.93
C ALA A 155 -18.14 -5.80 8.96
N LEU A 156 -17.18 -6.22 8.12
CA LEU A 156 -17.37 -7.36 7.22
C LEU A 156 -17.56 -8.67 8.00
N TYR A 157 -16.83 -8.85 9.10
CA TYR A 157 -17.01 -9.99 9.98
C TYR A 157 -18.39 -9.96 10.65
N GLY A 158 -18.84 -8.83 11.17
CA GLY A 158 -20.20 -8.66 11.72
C GLY A 158 -21.30 -8.91 10.69
N ALA A 159 -21.03 -8.59 9.41
CA ALA A 159 -21.94 -8.85 8.29
C ALA A 159 -21.94 -10.31 7.78
N GLY A 160 -21.21 -11.21 8.44
CA GLY A 160 -21.17 -12.64 8.08
C GLY A 160 -20.18 -13.01 6.98
N VAL A 161 -19.29 -12.11 6.56
CA VAL A 161 -18.20 -12.46 5.62
C VAL A 161 -17.19 -13.34 6.34
N ARG A 162 -16.97 -14.56 5.85
CA ARG A 162 -16.17 -15.61 6.51
C ARG A 162 -15.27 -16.38 5.54
N GLY A 163 -14.35 -17.15 6.12
CA GLY A 163 -13.52 -18.12 5.41
C GLY A 163 -12.70 -17.50 4.28
N VAL A 164 -12.66 -18.19 3.14
CA VAL A 164 -11.84 -17.79 1.98
C VAL A 164 -12.18 -16.39 1.46
N VAL A 165 -13.46 -15.97 1.51
CA VAL A 165 -13.85 -14.62 1.06
C VAL A 165 -13.30 -13.55 1.99
N PHE A 166 -13.33 -13.79 3.30
CA PHE A 166 -12.75 -12.89 4.29
C PHE A 166 -11.22 -12.80 4.14
N GLY A 167 -10.53 -13.94 3.96
CA GLY A 167 -9.09 -13.95 3.71
C GLY A 167 -8.69 -13.17 2.45
N ARG A 168 -9.46 -13.29 1.35
CA ARG A 168 -9.24 -12.47 0.15
C ARG A 168 -9.44 -10.98 0.42
N ALA A 169 -10.46 -10.63 1.19
CA ALA A 169 -10.72 -9.25 1.56
C ALA A 169 -9.57 -8.66 2.38
N VAL A 170 -9.00 -9.42 3.33
CA VAL A 170 -7.81 -9.00 4.08
C VAL A 170 -6.64 -8.69 3.15
N ILE A 171 -6.35 -9.55 2.17
CA ILE A 171 -5.25 -9.36 1.21
C ILE A 171 -5.42 -8.07 0.40
N VAL A 172 -6.61 -7.84 -0.15
CA VAL A 172 -6.89 -6.62 -0.92
C VAL A 172 -6.85 -5.39 -0.03
N LEU A 173 -7.37 -5.48 1.20
CA LEU A 173 -7.35 -4.37 2.14
C LEU A 173 -5.92 -3.97 2.52
N LEU A 174 -5.03 -4.93 2.81
CA LEU A 174 -3.61 -4.66 3.09
C LEU A 174 -2.95 -3.89 1.94
N ALA A 175 -3.20 -4.30 0.70
CA ALA A 175 -2.70 -3.55 -0.46
C ALA A 175 -3.31 -2.14 -0.56
N ALA A 176 -4.62 -2.01 -0.32
CA ALA A 176 -5.32 -0.73 -0.38
C ALA A 176 -4.91 0.27 0.71
N THR A 177 -4.37 -0.23 1.82
CA THR A 177 -3.88 0.57 2.94
C THR A 177 -2.38 0.80 2.92
N ALA A 178 -1.66 0.43 1.85
CA ALA A 178 -0.20 0.55 1.77
C ALA A 178 0.32 1.99 1.99
N VAL A 179 -0.49 3.00 1.69
CA VAL A 179 -0.17 4.42 1.95
C VAL A 179 -0.25 4.78 3.46
N GLY A 180 -0.86 3.92 4.27
CA GLY A 180 -1.10 4.14 5.68
C GLY A 180 0.19 4.16 6.50
N PHE A 181 0.10 4.80 7.67
CA PHE A 181 1.26 5.05 8.52
C PHE A 181 1.91 3.75 9.04
N ALA A 182 1.11 2.72 9.34
CA ALA A 182 1.65 1.48 9.87
C ALA A 182 2.47 0.72 8.83
N HIS A 183 2.04 0.71 7.55
CA HIS A 183 2.83 0.11 6.47
C HIS A 183 4.18 0.81 6.30
N GLN A 184 4.20 2.15 6.34
CA GLN A 184 5.45 2.92 6.25
C GLN A 184 6.39 2.64 7.42
N VAL A 185 5.86 2.55 8.65
CA VAL A 185 6.66 2.20 9.83
C VAL A 185 7.23 0.78 9.73
N VAL A 186 6.42 -0.19 9.29
CA VAL A 186 6.86 -1.58 9.09
C VAL A 186 7.93 -1.67 8.00
N GLU A 187 7.74 -0.99 6.87
CA GLU A 187 8.72 -0.87 5.79
C GLU A 187 10.05 -0.32 6.33
N TYR A 188 10.00 0.81 7.04
CA TYR A 188 11.18 1.46 7.60
C TYR A 188 11.96 0.53 8.53
N PHE A 189 11.28 -0.12 9.49
CA PHE A 189 11.94 -1.05 10.40
C PHE A 189 12.47 -2.31 9.70
N ALA A 190 11.75 -2.83 8.70
CA ALA A 190 12.24 -3.93 7.89
C ALA A 190 13.51 -3.54 7.13
N MET A 191 13.56 -2.35 6.56
CA MET A 191 14.70 -1.86 5.81
C MET A 191 15.91 -1.57 6.70
N ILE A 192 15.71 -1.04 7.91
CA ILE A 192 16.79 -0.88 8.91
C ILE A 192 17.34 -2.24 9.34
N ALA A 193 16.48 -3.25 9.53
CA ALA A 193 16.95 -4.58 9.88
C ALA A 193 17.81 -5.21 8.76
N LEU A 194 17.62 -4.77 7.52
CA LEU A 194 18.32 -5.28 6.34
C LEU A 194 19.55 -4.43 5.96
N SER A 195 19.75 -3.25 6.57
CA SER A 195 20.82 -2.31 6.18
C SER A 195 21.32 -1.45 7.34
N ASP A 196 22.65 -1.44 7.53
CA ASP A 196 23.34 -0.52 8.43
C ASP A 196 23.47 0.90 7.82
N ALA A 197 23.25 1.04 6.51
CA ALA A 197 23.20 2.33 5.83
C ALA A 197 21.82 2.96 6.03
N ASN A 198 21.59 3.55 7.20
CA ASN A 198 20.27 3.98 7.67
C ASN A 198 20.17 5.49 7.97
N TRP A 199 20.92 6.32 7.25
CA TRP A 199 20.76 7.79 7.33
C TRP A 199 19.33 8.19 6.95
N ASP A 200 18.48 8.44 7.96
CA ASP A 200 17.05 8.76 7.94
C ASP A 200 16.13 7.78 7.18
N THR A 201 16.48 7.37 5.96
CA THR A 201 15.77 6.34 5.19
C THR A 201 16.78 5.41 4.48
N PRO A 202 16.77 4.10 4.79
CA PRO A 202 17.67 3.16 4.13
C PRO A 202 17.44 3.07 2.61
N PRO A 203 18.49 2.84 1.80
CA PRO A 203 18.35 2.71 0.35
C PRO A 203 17.37 1.61 -0.04
N GLY A 204 16.47 1.92 -0.97
CA GLY A 204 15.47 0.98 -1.45
C GLY A 204 14.21 0.86 -0.61
N THR A 205 14.04 1.71 0.42
CA THR A 205 12.75 1.84 1.11
C THR A 205 11.62 2.09 0.11
N GLY A 206 10.52 1.33 0.26
CA GLY A 206 9.38 1.30 -0.66
C GLY A 206 9.37 0.03 -1.52
N LEU A 207 10.51 -0.62 -1.74
CA LEU A 207 10.58 -1.84 -2.57
C LEU A 207 9.85 -3.03 -1.93
N LEU A 208 9.79 -3.15 -0.59
CA LEU A 208 9.04 -4.23 0.04
C LEU A 208 7.53 -4.02 -0.15
N THR A 209 7.05 -2.78 0.00
CA THR A 209 5.66 -2.39 -0.27
C THR A 209 5.26 -2.74 -1.70
N VAL A 210 6.10 -2.41 -2.69
CA VAL A 210 5.91 -2.80 -4.10
C VAL A 210 5.83 -4.33 -4.25
N ALA A 211 6.77 -5.07 -3.64
CA ALA A 211 6.79 -6.53 -3.71
C ALA A 211 5.52 -7.15 -3.10
N PHE A 212 5.07 -6.67 -1.93
CA PHE A 212 3.85 -7.13 -1.28
C PHE A 212 2.60 -6.78 -2.08
N ALA A 213 2.54 -5.61 -2.74
CA ALA A 213 1.44 -5.26 -3.62
C ALA A 213 1.38 -6.19 -4.85
N ILE A 214 2.52 -6.52 -5.47
CA ILE A 214 2.58 -7.50 -6.56
C ILE A 214 2.10 -8.87 -6.08
N LEU A 215 2.57 -9.34 -4.92
CA LEU A 215 2.12 -10.61 -4.33
C LEU A 215 0.63 -10.60 -4.04
N ALA A 216 0.08 -9.50 -3.49
CA ALA A 216 -1.34 -9.34 -3.23
C ALA A 216 -2.16 -9.43 -4.52
N ALA A 217 -1.72 -8.79 -5.61
CA ALA A 217 -2.36 -8.90 -6.92
C ALA A 217 -2.36 -10.35 -7.43
N VAL A 218 -1.20 -11.00 -7.42
CA VAL A 218 -1.03 -12.40 -7.88
C VAL A 218 -1.92 -13.35 -7.09
N VAL A 219 -1.86 -13.28 -5.75
CA VAL A 219 -2.67 -14.13 -4.87
C VAL A 219 -4.17 -13.85 -5.08
N THR A 220 -4.57 -12.59 -5.26
CA THR A 220 -5.97 -12.23 -5.52
C THR A 220 -6.47 -12.85 -6.83
N VAL A 221 -5.67 -12.82 -7.91
CA VAL A 221 -6.00 -13.49 -9.19
C VAL A 221 -6.12 -15.00 -9.01
N ILE A 222 -5.13 -15.63 -8.36
CA ILE A 222 -5.11 -17.09 -8.13
C ILE A 222 -6.34 -17.51 -7.32
N LEU A 223 -6.70 -16.75 -6.30
CA LEU A 223 -7.88 -17.07 -5.50
C LEU A 223 -9.17 -16.83 -6.31
N ALA A 224 -9.24 -15.76 -7.11
CA ALA A 224 -10.39 -15.48 -7.97
C ALA A 224 -10.63 -16.55 -9.06
N SER A 225 -9.59 -17.28 -9.48
CA SER A 225 -9.69 -18.33 -10.50
C SER A 225 -10.10 -19.71 -9.96
N ARG A 226 -10.06 -19.94 -8.63
CA ARG A 226 -10.46 -21.23 -8.05
C ARG A 226 -11.97 -21.48 -8.18
N PRO A 227 -12.40 -22.65 -8.68
CA PRO A 227 -13.82 -23.00 -8.74
C PRO A 227 -14.44 -23.07 -7.34
N ALA A 228 -15.71 -22.70 -7.23
CA ALA A 228 -16.45 -22.86 -5.99
C ALA A 228 -16.49 -24.36 -5.62
N PRO A 229 -16.34 -24.72 -4.32
CA PRO A 229 -16.50 -26.11 -3.91
C PRO A 229 -17.86 -26.60 -4.38
N ARG A 230 -17.89 -27.74 -5.11
CA ARG A 230 -19.16 -28.42 -5.41
C ARG A 230 -19.80 -28.72 -4.06
N ALA A 231 -21.01 -28.21 -3.84
CA ALA A 231 -21.81 -28.65 -2.71
C ALA A 231 -21.90 -30.17 -2.80
N ALA A 232 -21.46 -30.87 -1.74
CA ALA A 232 -21.72 -32.29 -1.63
C ALA A 232 -23.24 -32.46 -1.74
N VAL A 233 -23.69 -33.13 -2.79
CA VAL A 233 -25.08 -33.56 -2.91
C VAL A 233 -25.30 -34.46 -1.71
N ALA A 234 -26.03 -33.96 -0.71
CA ALA A 234 -26.54 -34.79 0.36
C ALA A 234 -27.46 -35.81 -0.32
N VAL A 235 -26.95 -37.03 -0.48
CA VAL A 235 -27.78 -38.17 -0.83
C VAL A 235 -28.65 -38.42 0.39
N SER A 236 -29.94 -38.16 0.21
CA SER A 236 -31.03 -38.39 1.16
C SER A 236 -31.11 -39.84 1.60
#